data_AF-A0A2M7DZ10-F1
#
_entry.id   AF-A0A2M7DZ10-F1
#
_cell.length_a   1.000
_cell.length_b   1.000
_cell.length_c   1.000
_cell.angle_alpha   90.00
_cell.angle_beta   90.00
_cell.angle_gamma   90.00
#
_symmetry.space_group_name_H-M   'P 1'
#
loop_
_entity.id
_entity.type
_entity.pdbx_description
1 polymer ?
#
loop_
_entity_poly.entity_id
_entity_poly.type
_entity_poly.pdbx_seq_one_letter_code
_entity_poly.pdbx_strand_id
1 'polypeptide(L)'
;MLSPDILARVTAQTCRQSGLSVVYTELLDFDGVEIYFSEEPKLVGKTFKEALLMYEDSAIMGIQFANKKVTVNPPMDTVIKQGDKIIVISEDDDTVVLSGKTNITINEGAIKVGTPEPKIIEQTLIIGWNEKGTSIIKKMDNYVLEGSTVQVVSETESTKQEIDELNNKLKKQKVSFLQGNIIDREFLESLNVEKFNHIIILYNSHIEDVQEADAKTLICLLHLRNISQIKNVDFSIVSEMIDIRNKELAEVTKVDDFIIGDKLISLLMSQVSENKYLKLVFDDLFDADGSEIYVKPASQFIQLGIDVDFYTVTESAARQNQVAIGYKIHALQHDSDKGYGVVVDPKKTEKIKFTEKDKIIVIAED
;
A
#
# COMPACT_ATOMS: atom_id res chain seq x y z
N MET A 1 -17.81 -9.31 9.30
CA MET A 1 -17.91 -7.84 9.32
C MET A 1 -16.51 -7.29 9.04
N LEU A 2 -16.10 -7.28 7.76
CA LEU A 2 -14.72 -6.98 7.33
C LEU A 2 -14.53 -5.53 6.85
N SER A 3 -15.61 -4.78 6.58
CA SER A 3 -15.56 -3.77 5.52
C SER A 3 -15.01 -2.38 5.94
N PRO A 4 -15.50 -1.68 6.99
CA PRO A 4 -15.11 -0.28 7.19
C PRO A 4 -13.73 -0.07 7.84
N ASP A 5 -13.31 -0.93 8.76
CA ASP A 5 -12.02 -0.78 9.47
C ASP A 5 -10.83 -1.06 8.54
N ILE A 6 -10.97 -2.04 7.63
CA ILE A 6 -9.95 -2.36 6.63
C ILE A 6 -9.78 -1.20 5.65
N LEU A 7 -10.87 -0.62 5.14
CA LEU A 7 -10.77 0.56 4.27
C LEU A 7 -10.03 1.70 4.95
N ALA A 8 -10.31 1.96 6.23
CA ALA A 8 -9.62 3.01 6.97
C ALA A 8 -8.11 2.74 7.11
N ARG A 9 -7.71 1.49 7.35
CA ARG A 9 -6.29 1.07 7.41
C ARG A 9 -5.61 1.20 6.05
N VAL A 10 -6.23 0.67 5.00
CA VAL A 10 -5.71 0.78 3.63
C VAL A 10 -5.58 2.25 3.21
N THR A 11 -6.57 3.09 3.51
CA THR A 11 -6.51 4.53 3.23
C THR A 11 -5.34 5.18 3.95
N ALA A 12 -5.16 4.89 5.25
CA ALA A 12 -4.06 5.44 6.04
C ALA A 12 -2.67 4.97 5.58
N GLN A 13 -2.55 3.72 5.10
CA GLN A 13 -1.29 3.19 4.57
C GLN A 13 -0.98 3.77 3.18
N THR A 14 -1.97 3.74 2.27
CA THR A 14 -1.80 4.17 0.87
C THR A 14 -1.62 5.67 0.72
N CYS A 15 -2.22 6.50 1.57
CA CYS A 15 -2.02 7.95 1.49
C CYS A 15 -0.56 8.33 1.76
N ARG A 16 0.13 7.57 2.62
CA ARG A 16 1.52 7.78 3.03
C ARG A 16 2.56 7.24 2.06
N GLN A 17 2.19 6.30 1.20
CA GLN A 17 3.13 5.57 0.34
C GLN A 17 2.69 5.56 -1.13
N SER A 18 3.38 6.38 -1.94
CA SER A 18 3.18 6.43 -3.39
C SER A 18 3.35 5.05 -4.05
N GLY A 19 2.33 4.61 -4.79
CA GLY A 19 2.30 3.33 -5.49
C GLY A 19 1.83 2.13 -4.65
N LEU A 20 1.64 2.28 -3.34
CA LEU A 20 1.16 1.18 -2.49
C LEU A 20 -0.27 0.76 -2.86
N SER A 21 -1.09 1.70 -3.32
CA SER A 21 -2.41 1.45 -3.87
C SER A 21 -2.41 0.46 -5.03
N VAL A 22 -1.43 0.59 -5.94
CA VAL A 22 -1.26 -0.30 -7.09
C VAL A 22 -0.88 -1.70 -6.60
N VAL A 23 0.03 -1.80 -5.62
CA VAL A 23 0.41 -3.08 -5.01
C VAL A 23 -0.80 -3.78 -4.37
N TYR A 24 -1.61 -3.06 -3.59
CA TYR A 24 -2.81 -3.67 -3.01
C TYR A 24 -3.85 -4.05 -4.06
N THR A 25 -3.99 -3.25 -5.12
CA THR A 25 -4.91 -3.59 -6.21
C THR A 25 -4.44 -4.88 -6.88
N GLU A 26 -3.15 -4.96 -7.24
CA GLU A 26 -2.55 -6.14 -7.87
C GLU A 26 -2.74 -7.40 -7.02
N LEU A 27 -2.45 -7.34 -5.71
CA LEU A 27 -2.58 -8.49 -4.80
C LEU A 27 -4.04 -8.93 -4.54
N LEU A 28 -5.01 -8.10 -4.90
CA LEU A 28 -6.44 -8.36 -4.66
C LEU A 28 -7.21 -8.64 -5.94
N ASP A 29 -6.73 -8.15 -7.08
CA ASP A 29 -7.29 -8.46 -8.38
C ASP A 29 -7.00 -9.93 -8.73
N PHE A 30 -7.90 -10.53 -9.51
CA PHE A 30 -7.68 -11.87 -10.06
C PHE A 30 -6.99 -11.80 -11.43
N ASP A 31 -6.93 -10.60 -12.01
CA ASP A 31 -6.20 -10.32 -13.24
C ASP A 31 -4.75 -9.97 -12.87
N GLY A 32 -3.86 -10.98 -12.80
CA GLY A 32 -2.44 -10.78 -12.50
C GLY A 32 -1.89 -11.81 -11.53
N VAL A 33 -1.31 -11.36 -10.43
CA VAL A 33 -0.74 -12.24 -9.40
C VAL A 33 -1.67 -12.40 -8.20
N GLU A 34 -1.83 -13.64 -7.74
CA GLU A 34 -2.70 -14.00 -6.63
C GLU A 34 -1.92 -14.62 -5.46
N ILE A 35 -2.59 -14.78 -4.32
CA ILE A 35 -2.01 -15.37 -3.11
C ILE A 35 -2.44 -16.83 -2.97
N TYR A 36 -1.49 -17.75 -3.12
CA TYR A 36 -1.70 -19.18 -2.98
C TYR A 36 -1.11 -19.77 -1.69
N PHE A 37 -1.67 -20.89 -1.26
CA PHE A 37 -1.18 -21.67 -0.11
C PHE A 37 -0.73 -23.04 -0.57
N SER A 38 0.58 -23.25 -0.66
CA SER A 38 1.15 -24.49 -1.17
C SER A 38 1.89 -25.27 -0.08
N GLU A 39 1.64 -26.58 0.00
CA GLU A 39 2.47 -27.49 0.80
C GLU A 39 3.58 -28.03 -0.11
N GLU A 40 4.83 -27.70 0.18
CA GLU A 40 5.97 -28.16 -0.61
C GLU A 40 6.90 -29.04 0.24
N PRO A 41 6.88 -30.37 0.04
CA PRO A 41 7.67 -31.32 0.81
C PRO A 41 9.18 -31.04 0.78
N LYS A 42 9.73 -30.48 -0.30
CA LYS A 42 11.16 -30.17 -0.42
C LYS A 42 11.60 -28.96 0.42
N LEU A 43 10.66 -28.19 0.97
CA LEU A 43 10.94 -27.09 1.90
C LEU A 43 10.99 -27.55 3.36
N VAL A 44 10.51 -28.76 3.68
CA VAL A 44 10.49 -29.26 5.06
C VAL A 44 11.93 -29.36 5.60
N GLY A 45 12.15 -28.77 6.78
CA GLY A 45 13.44 -28.69 7.44
C GLY A 45 14.31 -27.50 7.01
N LYS A 46 13.89 -26.72 6.01
CA LYS A 46 14.55 -25.47 5.62
C LYS A 46 14.01 -24.30 6.44
N THR A 47 14.83 -23.27 6.58
CA THR A 47 14.43 -21.98 7.12
C THR A 47 13.59 -21.20 6.12
N PHE A 48 12.77 -20.26 6.62
CA PHE A 48 11.99 -19.36 5.78
C PHE A 48 12.90 -18.57 4.83
N LYS A 49 14.06 -18.08 5.31
CA LYS A 49 15.06 -17.41 4.48
C LYS A 49 15.53 -18.26 3.30
N GLU A 50 15.84 -19.54 3.55
CA GLU A 50 16.25 -20.44 2.46
C GLU A 50 15.11 -20.63 1.46
N ALA A 51 13.87 -20.75 1.93
CA ALA A 51 12.71 -20.91 1.06
C ALA A 51 12.50 -19.70 0.12
N LEU A 52 12.70 -18.47 0.60
CA LEU A 52 12.57 -17.23 -0.20
C LEU A 52 13.39 -17.28 -1.52
N LEU A 53 14.53 -17.97 -1.50
CA LEU A 53 15.43 -18.09 -2.65
C LEU A 53 15.12 -19.31 -3.53
N MET A 54 14.24 -20.23 -3.14
CA MET A 54 14.03 -21.46 -3.90
C MET A 54 13.06 -21.32 -5.08
N TYR A 55 12.31 -20.22 -5.15
CA TYR A 55 11.37 -19.89 -6.23
C TYR A 55 11.97 -18.85 -7.16
N GLU A 56 11.83 -19.03 -8.47
CA GLU A 56 12.27 -18.05 -9.46
C GLU A 56 11.12 -17.12 -9.87
N ASP A 57 9.97 -17.70 -10.18
CA ASP A 57 8.80 -17.04 -10.74
C ASP A 57 7.64 -16.95 -9.72
N SER A 58 7.97 -16.96 -8.42
CA SER A 58 6.98 -16.77 -7.35
C SER A 58 7.61 -16.12 -6.12
N ALA A 59 6.91 -15.21 -5.46
CA ALA A 59 7.39 -14.50 -4.27
C ALA A 59 6.73 -15.09 -3.02
N ILE A 60 7.52 -15.74 -2.16
CA ILE A 60 7.01 -16.20 -0.86
C ILE A 60 6.82 -14.99 0.05
N MET A 61 5.67 -14.91 0.72
CA MET A 61 5.34 -13.82 1.65
C MET A 61 5.14 -14.28 3.09
N GLY A 62 4.89 -15.57 3.35
CA GLY A 62 4.59 -16.03 4.70
C GLY A 62 4.38 -17.54 4.83
N ILE A 63 3.88 -17.95 5.99
CA ILE A 63 3.62 -19.36 6.32
C ILE A 63 2.22 -19.50 6.96
N GLN A 64 1.44 -20.47 6.49
CA GLN A 64 0.35 -21.06 7.25
C GLN A 64 0.88 -22.28 7.98
N PHE A 65 0.98 -22.21 9.30
CA PHE A 65 1.42 -23.33 10.11
C PHE A 65 0.39 -24.46 10.12
N ALA A 66 0.81 -25.68 10.43
CA ALA A 66 -0.06 -26.85 10.53
C ALA A 66 -1.27 -26.64 11.49
N ASN A 67 -1.10 -25.81 12.52
CA ASN A 67 -2.16 -25.41 13.46
C ASN A 67 -3.15 -24.36 12.90
N LYS A 68 -3.03 -24.01 11.62
CA LYS A 68 -3.83 -23.02 10.90
C LYS A 68 -3.59 -21.55 11.28
N LYS A 69 -2.58 -21.26 12.11
CA LYS A 69 -2.08 -19.90 12.28
C LYS A 69 -1.43 -19.45 10.96
N VAL A 70 -1.75 -18.24 10.53
CA VAL A 70 -1.08 -17.57 9.42
C VAL A 70 -0.14 -16.52 9.99
N THR A 71 1.03 -16.37 9.39
CA THR A 71 1.97 -15.30 9.71
C THR A 71 2.63 -14.84 8.43
N VAL A 72 2.45 -13.57 8.12
CA VAL A 72 3.13 -12.87 7.03
C VAL A 72 4.49 -12.41 7.54
N ASN A 73 5.53 -12.54 6.71
CA ASN A 73 6.93 -12.23 7.08
C ASN A 73 7.34 -12.84 8.45
N PRO A 74 7.26 -14.18 8.63
CA PRO A 74 7.76 -14.82 9.84
C PRO A 74 9.28 -14.61 9.99
N PRO A 75 9.84 -14.77 11.20
CA PRO A 75 11.29 -14.68 11.41
C PRO A 75 12.07 -15.52 10.40
N MET A 76 13.14 -14.97 9.86
CA MET A 76 13.92 -15.56 8.77
C MET A 76 14.50 -16.94 9.09
N ASP A 77 14.72 -17.23 10.37
CA ASP A 77 15.19 -18.51 10.92
C ASP A 77 14.06 -19.52 11.21
N THR A 78 12.79 -19.15 10.98
CA THR A 78 11.64 -20.04 11.16
C THR A 78 11.79 -21.27 10.29
N VAL A 79 11.84 -22.46 10.92
CA VAL A 79 11.95 -23.74 10.21
C VAL A 79 10.59 -24.21 9.75
N ILE A 80 10.46 -24.48 8.45
CA ILE A 80 9.26 -25.04 7.82
C ILE A 80 9.12 -26.51 8.21
N LYS A 81 7.97 -26.88 8.78
CA LYS A 81 7.67 -28.24 9.24
C LYS A 81 6.70 -28.94 8.31
N GLN A 82 6.60 -30.25 8.46
CA GLN A 82 5.59 -31.04 7.76
C GLN A 82 4.18 -30.54 8.12
N GLY A 83 3.33 -30.36 7.11
CA GLY A 83 1.98 -29.82 7.25
C GLY A 83 1.89 -28.29 7.31
N ASP A 84 3.03 -27.57 7.35
CA ASP A 84 3.06 -26.14 7.08
C ASP A 84 2.88 -25.89 5.57
N LYS A 85 2.21 -24.80 5.23
CA LYS A 85 2.07 -24.32 3.86
C LYS A 85 2.78 -22.99 3.71
N ILE A 86 3.54 -22.84 2.64
CA ILE A 86 4.05 -21.52 2.24
C ILE A 86 2.91 -20.69 1.66
N ILE A 87 2.96 -19.39 1.92
CA ILE A 87 2.08 -18.40 1.33
C ILE A 87 2.91 -17.71 0.24
N VAL A 88 2.44 -17.78 -0.99
CA VAL A 88 3.18 -17.37 -2.17
C VAL A 88 2.32 -16.47 -3.05
N ILE A 89 2.93 -15.45 -3.61
CA ILE A 89 2.38 -14.61 -4.66
C ILE A 89 2.85 -15.19 -5.99
N SER A 90 1.93 -15.51 -6.89
CA SER A 90 2.21 -16.13 -8.20
C SER A 90 1.11 -15.78 -9.20
N GLU A 91 1.38 -15.86 -10.50
CA GLU A 91 0.37 -15.61 -11.56
C GLU A 91 -0.72 -16.69 -11.61
N ASP A 92 -0.35 -17.95 -11.32
CA ASP A 92 -1.30 -19.08 -11.32
C ASP A 92 -0.85 -20.15 -10.31
N ASP A 93 -1.75 -21.05 -9.90
CA ASP A 93 -1.46 -22.11 -8.93
C ASP A 93 -0.44 -23.13 -9.47
N ASP A 94 -0.43 -23.35 -10.79
CA ASP A 94 0.50 -24.26 -11.49
C ASP A 94 1.90 -23.66 -11.69
N THR A 95 2.06 -22.34 -11.53
CA THR A 95 3.34 -21.62 -11.59
C THR A 95 4.09 -21.64 -10.27
N VAL A 96 3.46 -22.12 -9.17
CA VAL A 96 4.09 -22.30 -7.85
C VAL A 96 5.05 -23.48 -7.89
N VAL A 97 6.21 -23.27 -8.50
CA VAL A 97 7.19 -24.31 -8.78
C VAL A 97 8.56 -23.91 -8.26
N LEU A 98 9.18 -24.82 -7.53
CA LEU A 98 10.58 -24.67 -7.15
C LEU A 98 11.47 -24.59 -8.39
N SER A 99 12.34 -23.58 -8.43
CA SER A 99 13.26 -23.33 -9.55
C SER A 99 14.17 -24.52 -9.89
N GLY A 100 14.40 -25.43 -8.93
CA GLY A 100 15.36 -26.52 -9.04
C GLY A 100 16.82 -26.05 -9.10
N LYS A 101 17.07 -24.73 -9.00
CA LYS A 101 18.41 -24.14 -9.04
C LYS A 101 19.16 -24.46 -7.76
N THR A 102 20.34 -25.05 -7.92
CA THR A 102 21.23 -25.40 -6.81
C THR A 102 22.30 -24.35 -6.54
N ASN A 103 22.62 -23.51 -7.54
CA ASN A 103 23.67 -22.49 -7.46
C ASN A 103 23.10 -21.10 -7.78
N ILE A 104 22.36 -20.53 -6.83
CA ILE A 104 21.93 -19.13 -6.89
C ILE A 104 23.13 -18.26 -6.51
N THR A 105 23.56 -17.39 -7.42
CA THR A 105 24.70 -16.50 -7.18
C THR A 105 24.19 -15.15 -6.69
N ILE A 106 24.44 -14.84 -5.42
CA ILE A 106 24.14 -13.54 -4.84
C ILE A 106 25.30 -12.58 -5.11
N ASN A 107 24.98 -11.38 -5.61
CA ASN A 107 25.99 -10.34 -5.75
C ASN A 107 26.25 -9.63 -4.41
N GLU A 108 27.12 -10.20 -3.59
CA GLU A 108 27.48 -9.67 -2.26
C GLU A 108 27.96 -8.20 -2.30
N GLY A 109 28.69 -7.81 -3.35
CA GLY A 109 29.20 -6.44 -3.49
C GLY A 109 28.11 -5.40 -3.75
N ALA A 110 26.95 -5.84 -4.27
CA ALA A 110 25.81 -4.98 -4.50
C ALA A 110 24.94 -4.78 -3.26
N ILE A 111 25.00 -5.66 -2.25
CA ILE A 111 24.14 -5.58 -1.07
C ILE A 111 24.50 -4.35 -0.23
N LYS A 112 23.48 -3.59 0.17
CA LYS A 112 23.56 -2.50 1.14
C LYS A 112 22.63 -2.79 2.31
N VAL A 113 23.07 -2.37 3.49
CA VAL A 113 22.19 -2.27 4.67
C VAL A 113 21.86 -0.80 4.81
N GLY A 114 20.64 -0.45 4.45
CA GLY A 114 20.14 0.92 4.52
C GLY A 114 19.96 1.36 5.96
N THR A 115 20.14 2.65 6.21
CA THR A 115 19.54 3.29 7.38
C THR A 115 18.09 3.61 7.04
N PRO A 116 17.12 3.33 7.92
CA PRO A 116 15.74 3.76 7.74
C PRO A 116 15.69 5.26 7.46
N GLU A 117 14.79 5.68 6.55
CA GLU A 117 14.53 7.11 6.37
C GLU A 117 13.98 7.71 7.68
N PRO A 118 14.44 8.89 8.09
CA PRO A 118 13.90 9.53 9.28
C PRO A 118 12.42 9.83 9.05
N LYS A 119 11.57 9.35 9.96
CA LYS A 119 10.15 9.74 9.99
C LYS A 119 10.06 11.26 10.14
N ILE A 120 9.09 11.87 9.47
CA ILE A 120 8.84 13.31 9.53
C ILE A 120 7.52 13.60 10.26
N ILE A 121 7.35 14.85 10.71
CA ILE A 121 6.05 15.34 11.15
C ILE A 121 5.20 15.56 9.90
N GLU A 122 4.03 14.91 9.85
CA GLU A 122 3.17 14.89 8.66
C GLU A 122 2.02 15.90 8.80
N GLN A 123 1.67 16.55 7.70
CA GLN A 123 0.49 17.40 7.56
C GLN A 123 -0.47 16.79 6.54
N THR A 124 -1.66 16.42 6.99
CA THR A 124 -2.70 15.81 6.12
C THR A 124 -3.88 16.76 5.95
N LEU A 125 -4.36 16.87 4.72
CA LEU A 125 -5.61 17.54 4.40
C LEU A 125 -6.68 16.49 4.08
N ILE A 126 -7.82 16.56 4.76
CA ILE A 126 -9.00 15.76 4.45
C ILE A 126 -10.08 16.72 3.92
N ILE A 127 -10.58 16.46 2.71
CA ILE A 127 -11.61 17.26 2.04
C ILE A 127 -12.87 16.42 1.93
N GLY A 128 -14.00 16.96 2.39
CA GLY A 128 -15.23 16.20 2.59
C GLY A 128 -15.23 15.43 3.91
N TRP A 129 -16.38 14.83 4.23
CA TRP A 129 -16.57 14.09 5.49
C TRP A 129 -17.65 13.02 5.37
N ASN A 130 -17.34 11.84 5.87
CA ASN A 130 -18.26 10.71 6.03
C ASN A 130 -17.91 9.90 7.29
N GLU A 131 -18.61 8.80 7.53
CA GLU A 131 -18.43 7.91 8.69
C GLU A 131 -17.02 7.29 8.80
N LYS A 132 -16.27 7.23 7.69
CA LYS A 132 -14.92 6.64 7.64
C LYS A 132 -13.85 7.63 8.11
N GLY A 133 -14.08 8.94 7.99
CA GLY A 133 -13.11 9.98 8.35
C GLY A 133 -12.56 9.83 9.77
N THR A 134 -13.44 9.57 10.74
CA THR A 134 -13.04 9.31 12.14
C THR A 134 -12.13 8.10 12.27
N SER A 135 -12.42 7.02 11.55
CA SER A 135 -11.63 5.78 11.62
C SER A 135 -10.26 5.97 10.95
N ILE A 136 -10.22 6.62 9.78
CA ILE A 136 -8.98 6.93 9.06
C ILE A 136 -8.02 7.71 9.95
N ILE A 137 -8.48 8.83 10.54
CA ILE A 137 -7.64 9.67 11.40
C ILE A 137 -7.12 8.88 12.62
N LYS A 138 -7.93 8.02 13.23
CA LYS A 138 -7.46 7.16 14.34
C LYS A 138 -6.37 6.19 13.91
N LYS A 139 -6.48 5.59 12.72
CA LYS A 139 -5.43 4.70 12.19
C LYS A 139 -4.17 5.47 11.87
N MET A 140 -4.28 6.66 11.28
CA MET A 140 -3.15 7.55 11.01
C MET A 140 -2.36 7.90 12.29
N ASP A 141 -3.03 8.11 13.42
CA ASP A 141 -2.39 8.40 14.72
C ASP A 141 -1.41 7.31 15.19
N ASN A 142 -1.54 6.08 14.67
CA ASN A 142 -0.58 5.01 14.96
C ASN A 142 0.74 5.20 14.20
N TYR A 143 0.71 5.77 13.00
CA TYR A 143 1.87 5.87 12.11
C TYR A 143 2.65 7.18 12.21
N VAL A 144 1.95 8.29 12.42
CA VAL A 144 2.54 9.63 12.37
C VAL A 144 3.44 9.91 13.59
N LEU A 145 4.36 10.87 13.46
CA LEU A 145 5.13 11.37 14.60
C LEU A 145 4.31 12.33 15.47
N GLU A 146 4.71 12.47 16.74
CA GLU A 146 4.13 13.46 17.64
C GLU A 146 4.31 14.89 17.09
N GLY A 147 3.23 15.65 17.08
CA GLY A 147 3.17 17.00 16.51
C GLY A 147 2.58 17.06 15.10
N SER A 148 2.23 15.92 14.51
CA SER A 148 1.55 15.87 13.20
C SER A 148 0.17 16.51 13.25
N THR A 149 -0.35 16.93 12.09
CA THR A 149 -1.61 17.68 12.03
C THR A 149 -2.51 17.19 10.91
N VAL A 150 -3.81 17.20 11.16
CA VAL A 150 -4.85 16.98 10.15
C VAL A 150 -5.71 18.24 10.04
N GLN A 151 -5.94 18.73 8.83
CA GLN A 151 -6.96 19.74 8.56
C GLN A 151 -8.12 19.07 7.84
N VAL A 152 -9.32 19.14 8.41
CA VAL A 152 -10.56 18.66 7.80
C VAL A 152 -11.33 19.83 7.24
N VAL A 153 -11.69 19.73 5.97
CA VAL A 153 -12.49 20.70 5.23
C VAL A 153 -13.83 20.06 4.88
N SER A 154 -14.94 20.64 5.32
CA SER A 154 -16.29 20.15 4.97
C SER A 154 -17.26 21.31 4.77
N GLU A 155 -18.28 21.10 3.94
CA GLU A 155 -19.40 22.06 3.78
C GLU A 155 -20.30 22.06 5.04
N THR A 156 -20.34 20.94 5.77
CA THR A 156 -21.27 20.73 6.88
C THR A 156 -20.66 21.14 8.22
N GLU A 157 -21.27 22.11 8.90
CA GLU A 157 -20.77 22.63 10.19
C GLU A 157 -20.82 21.59 11.33
N SER A 158 -21.78 20.65 11.30
CA SER A 158 -21.91 19.59 12.32
C SER A 158 -20.69 18.68 12.39
N THR A 159 -19.91 18.55 11.31
CA THR A 159 -18.63 17.81 11.27
C THR A 159 -17.66 18.29 12.35
N LYS A 160 -17.73 19.58 12.74
CA LYS A 160 -16.88 20.15 13.79
C LYS A 160 -17.02 19.42 15.13
N GLN A 161 -18.24 19.04 15.52
CA GLN A 161 -18.48 18.37 16.79
C GLN A 161 -17.78 17.00 16.83
N GLU A 162 -17.86 16.23 15.75
CA GLU A 162 -17.19 14.93 15.64
C GLU A 162 -15.67 15.06 15.74
N ILE A 163 -15.11 16.10 15.13
CA ILE A 163 -13.67 16.41 15.20
C ILE A 163 -13.24 16.80 16.61
N ASP A 164 -14.01 17.63 17.30
CA ASP A 164 -13.72 18.04 18.68
C ASP A 164 -13.72 16.82 19.62
N GLU A 165 -14.67 15.90 19.44
CA GLU A 165 -14.70 14.63 20.19
C GLU A 165 -13.54 13.70 19.85
N LEU A 166 -13.12 13.68 18.58
CA LEU A 166 -12.01 12.87 18.09
C LEU A 166 -10.67 13.35 18.66
N ASN A 167 -10.42 14.65 18.70
CA ASN A 167 -9.20 15.24 19.24
C ASN A 167 -8.87 14.76 20.66
N ASN A 168 -9.88 14.53 21.49
CA ASN A 168 -9.70 14.03 22.87
C ASN A 168 -9.19 12.58 22.94
N LYS A 169 -9.20 11.85 21.82
CA LYS A 169 -8.83 10.43 21.74
C LYS A 169 -7.47 10.20 21.06
N LEU A 170 -6.91 11.23 20.42
CA LEU A 170 -5.65 11.16 19.67
C LEU A 170 -4.45 11.41 20.57
N LYS A 171 -3.31 10.82 20.20
CA LYS A 171 -2.08 10.88 21.00
C LYS A 171 -0.97 11.66 20.30
N LYS A 172 -0.82 11.50 18.98
CA LYS A 172 0.34 12.00 18.23
C LYS A 172 -0.01 13.18 17.34
N GLN A 173 -1.25 13.28 16.88
CA GLN A 173 -1.69 14.37 15.99
C GLN A 173 -2.86 15.20 16.52
N LYS A 174 -3.01 16.40 15.95
CA LYS A 174 -4.16 17.29 16.21
C LYS A 174 -4.98 17.50 14.94
N VAL A 175 -6.29 17.52 15.10
CA VAL A 175 -7.24 17.74 14.01
C VAL A 175 -7.83 19.15 14.12
N SER A 176 -7.86 19.87 13.02
CA SER A 176 -8.52 21.17 12.91
C SER A 176 -9.66 21.10 11.89
N PHE A 177 -10.71 21.89 12.11
CA PHE A 177 -11.86 21.98 11.21
C PHE A 177 -11.88 23.31 10.49
N LEU A 178 -12.18 23.29 9.19
CA LEU A 178 -12.44 24.45 8.37
C LEU A 178 -13.70 24.21 7.54
N GLN A 179 -14.69 25.10 7.64
CA GLN A 179 -15.85 25.03 6.78
C GLN A 179 -15.54 25.63 5.41
N GLY A 180 -15.94 24.97 4.33
CA GLY A 180 -15.80 25.53 2.99
C GLY A 180 -16.32 24.65 1.86
N ASN A 181 -16.44 25.24 0.68
CA ASN A 181 -16.96 24.59 -0.51
C ASN A 181 -15.85 23.91 -1.30
N ILE A 182 -15.91 22.59 -1.40
CA ILE A 182 -14.84 21.76 -1.98
C ILE A 182 -14.79 21.81 -3.51
N ILE A 183 -15.84 22.33 -4.17
CA ILE A 183 -15.86 22.53 -5.62
C ILE A 183 -15.49 23.97 -6.03
N ASP A 184 -15.25 24.86 -5.07
CA ASP A 184 -14.80 26.22 -5.34
C ASP A 184 -13.28 26.25 -5.48
N ARG A 185 -12.82 26.58 -6.69
CA ARG A 185 -11.41 26.70 -7.02
C ARG A 185 -10.68 27.75 -6.16
N GLU A 186 -11.26 28.93 -5.96
CA GLU A 186 -10.59 30.00 -5.21
C GLU A 186 -10.39 29.60 -3.75
N PHE A 187 -11.39 28.91 -3.20
CA PHE A 187 -11.30 28.33 -1.87
C PHE A 187 -10.19 27.26 -1.79
N LEU A 188 -10.15 26.29 -2.71
CA LEU A 188 -9.10 25.27 -2.73
C LEU A 188 -7.69 25.87 -2.89
N GLU A 189 -7.53 26.89 -3.73
CA GLU A 189 -6.26 27.63 -3.87
C GLU A 189 -5.85 28.32 -2.57
N SER A 190 -6.82 28.86 -1.81
CA SER A 190 -6.59 29.52 -0.53
C SER A 190 -6.08 28.58 0.58
N LEU A 191 -6.35 27.27 0.47
CA LEU A 191 -5.87 26.27 1.43
C LEU A 191 -4.35 26.09 1.39
N ASN A 192 -3.69 26.52 0.31
CA ASN A 192 -2.26 26.26 0.07
C ASN A 192 -1.93 24.76 0.16
N VAL A 193 -2.66 23.96 -0.62
CA VAL A 193 -2.62 22.49 -0.58
C VAL A 193 -1.22 21.89 -0.77
N GLU A 194 -0.28 22.64 -1.35
CA GLU A 194 1.12 22.26 -1.51
C GLU A 194 1.90 22.08 -0.19
N LYS A 195 1.35 22.55 0.93
CA LYS A 195 1.97 22.40 2.26
C LYS A 195 1.69 21.03 2.89
N PHE A 196 0.65 20.34 2.43
CA PHE A 196 0.27 19.05 2.97
C PHE A 196 1.07 17.94 2.31
N ASN A 197 1.49 16.97 3.11
CA ASN A 197 2.15 15.75 2.62
C ASN A 197 1.15 14.83 1.91
N HIS A 198 -0.08 14.79 2.44
CA HIS A 198 -1.12 13.86 2.01
C HIS A 198 -2.46 14.59 1.89
N ILE A 199 -3.21 14.29 0.83
CA ILE A 199 -4.57 14.78 0.63
C ILE A 199 -5.50 13.57 0.56
N ILE A 200 -6.59 13.60 1.32
CA ILE A 200 -7.64 12.59 1.29
C ILE A 200 -8.95 13.29 0.91
N ILE A 201 -9.67 12.78 -0.09
CA ILE A 201 -10.98 13.29 -0.48
C ILE A 201 -12.00 12.24 -0.09
N LEU A 202 -12.95 12.58 0.77
CA LEU A 202 -14.06 11.73 1.16
C LEU A 202 -15.33 12.27 0.52
N TYR A 203 -16.22 11.38 0.09
CA TYR A 203 -17.55 11.81 -0.33
C TYR A 203 -18.27 12.45 0.86
N ASN A 204 -19.18 13.40 0.58
CA ASN A 204 -19.97 14.03 1.63
C ASN A 204 -21.18 13.15 1.95
N SER A 205 -21.25 12.59 3.16
CA SER A 205 -22.34 11.69 3.57
C SER A 205 -23.71 12.37 3.72
N HIS A 206 -23.75 13.71 3.67
CA HIS A 206 -24.99 14.48 3.67
C HIS A 206 -25.64 14.62 2.28
N ILE A 207 -24.96 14.19 1.23
CA ILE A 207 -25.51 14.15 -0.14
C ILE A 207 -26.12 12.77 -0.37
N GLU A 208 -27.44 12.72 -0.54
CA GLU A 208 -28.16 11.44 -0.75
C GLU A 208 -27.95 10.88 -2.16
N ASP A 209 -27.78 11.76 -3.16
CA ASP A 209 -27.52 11.34 -4.54
C ASP A 209 -26.05 10.96 -4.71
N VAL A 210 -25.80 9.66 -4.87
CA VAL A 210 -24.50 9.07 -5.14
C VAL A 210 -23.80 9.73 -6.34
N GLN A 211 -24.53 10.04 -7.41
CA GLN A 211 -23.94 10.64 -8.60
C GLN A 211 -23.52 12.09 -8.34
N GLU A 212 -24.29 12.83 -7.55
CA GLU A 212 -23.93 14.19 -7.13
C GLU A 212 -22.70 14.17 -6.23
N ALA A 213 -22.65 13.25 -5.25
CA ALA A 213 -21.52 13.11 -4.34
C ALA A 213 -20.22 12.80 -5.09
N ASP A 214 -20.24 11.82 -5.99
CA ASP A 214 -19.08 11.45 -6.82
C ASP A 214 -18.68 12.58 -7.78
N ALA A 215 -19.65 13.30 -8.36
CA ALA A 215 -19.36 14.44 -9.23
C ALA A 215 -18.61 15.54 -8.47
N LYS A 216 -19.02 15.87 -7.24
CA LYS A 216 -18.29 16.84 -6.39
C LYS A 216 -16.88 16.35 -6.05
N THR A 217 -16.72 15.08 -5.71
CA THR A 217 -15.39 14.46 -5.48
C THR A 217 -14.50 14.61 -6.71
N LEU A 218 -15.02 14.29 -7.90
CA LEU A 218 -14.28 14.39 -9.16
C LEU A 218 -13.90 15.85 -9.49
N ILE A 219 -14.82 16.80 -9.31
CA ILE A 219 -14.52 18.23 -9.54
C ILE A 219 -13.41 18.70 -8.59
N CYS A 220 -13.47 18.34 -7.30
CA CYS A 220 -12.43 18.65 -6.33
C CYS A 220 -11.08 18.05 -6.75
N LEU A 221 -11.06 16.77 -7.15
CA LEU A 221 -9.87 16.08 -7.63
C LEU A 221 -9.24 16.79 -8.84
N LEU A 222 -10.05 17.15 -9.83
CA LEU A 222 -9.60 17.88 -11.02
C LEU A 222 -9.01 19.26 -10.68
N HIS A 223 -9.62 19.98 -9.75
CA HIS A 223 -9.07 21.25 -9.27
C HIS A 223 -7.72 21.08 -8.59
N LEU A 224 -7.59 20.10 -7.68
CA LEU A 224 -6.31 19.80 -7.03
C LEU A 224 -5.24 19.42 -8.05
N ARG A 225 -5.57 18.61 -9.06
CA ARG A 225 -4.63 18.24 -10.13
C ARG A 225 -4.24 19.44 -11.00
N ASN A 226 -5.16 20.37 -11.27
CA ASN A 226 -4.80 21.63 -11.93
C ASN A 226 -3.85 22.47 -11.07
N ILE A 227 -4.08 22.55 -9.76
CA ILE A 227 -3.18 23.26 -8.82
C ILE A 227 -1.80 22.60 -8.78
N SER A 228 -1.73 21.26 -8.75
CA SER A 228 -0.48 20.47 -8.81
C SER A 228 0.34 20.83 -10.04
N GLN A 229 -0.31 20.86 -11.21
CA GLN A 229 0.34 21.21 -12.47
C GLN A 229 0.85 22.66 -12.49
N ILE A 230 0.02 23.61 -12.06
CA ILE A 230 0.37 25.04 -12.06
C ILE A 230 1.52 25.33 -11.08
N LYS A 231 1.46 24.76 -9.88
CA LYS A 231 2.49 24.97 -8.84
C LYS A 231 3.73 24.08 -9.03
N ASN A 232 3.69 23.14 -9.98
CA ASN A 232 4.73 22.13 -10.20
C ASN A 232 5.11 21.37 -8.92
N VAL A 233 4.08 20.94 -8.19
CA VAL A 233 4.20 20.12 -6.97
C VAL A 233 3.37 18.86 -7.17
N ASP A 234 3.96 17.70 -6.92
CA ASP A 234 3.23 16.44 -6.86
C ASP A 234 2.74 16.20 -5.43
N PHE A 235 1.44 15.92 -5.29
CA PHE A 235 0.85 15.47 -4.04
C PHE A 235 0.14 14.14 -4.23
N SER A 236 0.19 13.32 -3.18
CA SER A 236 -0.56 12.07 -3.07
C SER A 236 -2.01 12.39 -2.71
N ILE A 237 -2.95 11.89 -3.51
CA ILE A 237 -4.38 12.12 -3.31
C ILE A 237 -5.07 10.76 -3.21
N VAL A 238 -5.65 10.45 -2.06
CA VAL A 238 -6.52 9.29 -1.93
C VAL A 238 -7.96 9.79 -1.93
N SER A 239 -8.73 9.43 -2.94
CA SER A 239 -10.13 9.85 -3.06
C SER A 239 -11.06 8.66 -2.85
N GLU A 240 -12.19 8.89 -2.20
CA GLU A 240 -13.26 7.92 -2.09
C GLU A 240 -14.35 8.20 -3.11
N MET A 241 -14.72 7.17 -3.89
CA MET A 241 -15.89 7.22 -4.77
C MET A 241 -16.84 6.07 -4.44
N ILE A 242 -18.13 6.34 -4.50
CA ILE A 242 -19.17 5.38 -4.20
C ILE A 242 -19.42 4.50 -5.44
N ASP A 243 -19.56 5.10 -6.62
CA ASP A 243 -19.83 4.38 -7.87
C ASP A 243 -18.54 4.10 -8.66
N ILE A 244 -18.28 2.82 -8.88
CA ILE A 244 -17.13 2.33 -9.65
C ILE A 244 -17.13 2.87 -11.10
N ARG A 245 -18.28 3.21 -11.68
CA ARG A 245 -18.37 3.74 -13.06
C ARG A 245 -17.77 5.14 -13.16
N ASN A 246 -17.79 5.90 -12.07
CA ASN A 246 -17.19 7.23 -12.01
C ASN A 246 -15.67 7.15 -11.86
N LYS A 247 -15.13 5.98 -11.50
CA LYS A 247 -13.69 5.72 -11.42
C LYS A 247 -13.01 5.86 -12.78
N GLU A 248 -13.59 5.32 -13.86
CA GLU A 248 -13.02 5.40 -15.22
C GLU A 248 -12.84 6.85 -15.69
N LEU A 249 -13.72 7.75 -15.24
CA LEU A 249 -13.62 9.20 -15.53
C LEU A 249 -12.46 9.87 -14.77
N ALA A 250 -12.06 9.30 -13.65
CA ALA A 250 -10.99 9.77 -12.78
C ALA A 250 -9.64 9.08 -13.06
N GLU A 251 -9.62 7.90 -13.66
CA GLU A 251 -8.39 7.17 -14.08
C GLU A 251 -7.54 7.93 -15.12
N VAL A 252 -8.02 9.06 -15.62
CA VAL A 252 -7.24 10.01 -16.44
C VAL A 252 -6.19 10.76 -15.59
N THR A 253 -6.15 10.56 -14.27
CA THR A 253 -5.25 11.27 -13.35
C THR A 253 -4.13 10.38 -12.78
N LYS A 254 -3.10 11.01 -12.19
CA LYS A 254 -1.75 10.44 -11.97
C LYS A 254 -1.75 9.22 -11.01
N VAL A 255 -0.64 8.49 -10.98
CA VAL A 255 -0.36 7.31 -10.13
C VAL A 255 -0.64 7.43 -8.65
N ASP A 256 -0.50 8.63 -8.13
CA ASP A 256 -0.74 8.89 -6.71
C ASP A 256 -2.21 9.22 -6.42
N ASP A 257 -3.10 9.09 -7.42
CA ASP A 257 -4.54 9.03 -7.24
C ASP A 257 -4.95 7.60 -6.92
N PHE A 258 -5.37 7.37 -5.68
CA PHE A 258 -5.99 6.11 -5.33
C PHE A 258 -7.47 6.32 -5.05
N ILE A 259 -8.29 5.68 -5.88
CA ILE A 259 -9.74 5.70 -5.73
C ILE A 259 -10.16 4.48 -4.93
N ILE A 260 -10.47 4.72 -3.65
CA ILE A 260 -10.96 3.71 -2.74
C ILE A 260 -12.49 3.70 -2.81
N GLY A 261 -13.08 2.51 -2.88
CA GLY A 261 -14.52 2.36 -2.91
C GLY A 261 -14.93 0.91 -2.72
N ASP A 262 -16.18 0.60 -3.03
CA ASP A 262 -16.75 -0.74 -2.88
C ASP A 262 -16.04 -1.80 -3.72
N LYS A 263 -15.28 -1.41 -4.76
CA LYS A 263 -14.43 -2.35 -5.53
C LYS A 263 -13.45 -3.09 -4.63
N LEU A 264 -12.72 -2.37 -3.77
CA LEU A 264 -11.69 -2.98 -2.92
C LEU A 264 -12.31 -3.97 -1.93
N ILE A 265 -13.47 -3.62 -1.36
CA ILE A 265 -14.22 -4.54 -0.49
C ILE A 265 -14.67 -5.76 -1.27
N SER A 266 -15.15 -5.57 -2.50
CA SER A 266 -15.62 -6.65 -3.37
C SER A 266 -14.48 -7.60 -3.73
N LEU A 267 -13.29 -7.08 -4.08
CA LEU A 267 -12.09 -7.88 -4.32
C LEU A 267 -11.68 -8.66 -3.07
N LEU A 268 -11.57 -8.00 -1.92
CA LEU A 268 -11.28 -8.65 -0.63
C LEU A 268 -12.28 -9.75 -0.29
N MET A 269 -13.58 -9.50 -0.49
CA MET A 269 -14.62 -10.49 -0.25
C MET A 269 -14.52 -11.68 -1.19
N SER A 270 -14.26 -11.43 -2.47
CA SER A 270 -14.05 -12.48 -3.47
C SER A 270 -12.86 -13.38 -3.08
N GLN A 271 -11.73 -12.77 -2.75
CA GLN A 271 -10.53 -13.47 -2.27
C GLN A 271 -10.83 -14.34 -1.04
N VAL A 272 -11.48 -13.77 -0.01
CA VAL A 272 -11.84 -14.51 1.22
C VAL A 272 -12.86 -15.62 0.95
N SER A 273 -13.73 -15.45 -0.04
CA SER A 273 -14.70 -16.46 -0.47
C SER A 273 -14.02 -17.66 -1.14
N GLU A 274 -12.96 -17.45 -1.92
CA GLU A 274 -12.15 -18.52 -2.50
C GLU A 274 -11.36 -19.28 -1.44
N ASN A 275 -10.69 -18.54 -0.54
CA ASN A 275 -9.96 -19.15 0.56
C ASN A 275 -10.09 -18.34 1.85
N LYS A 276 -10.84 -18.89 2.81
CA LYS A 276 -11.08 -18.26 4.12
C LYS A 276 -9.80 -17.89 4.90
N TYR A 277 -8.67 -18.52 4.60
CA TYR A 277 -7.40 -18.21 5.26
C TYR A 277 -6.75 -16.92 4.74
N LEU A 278 -7.14 -16.44 3.56
CA LEU A 278 -6.70 -15.13 3.05
C LEU A 278 -7.15 -13.99 3.95
N LYS A 279 -8.27 -14.15 4.67
CA LYS A 279 -8.66 -13.20 5.70
C LYS A 279 -7.55 -12.98 6.72
N LEU A 280 -6.86 -14.05 7.15
CA LEU A 280 -5.79 -13.94 8.14
C LEU A 280 -4.54 -13.28 7.56
N VAL A 281 -4.28 -13.43 6.25
CA VAL A 281 -3.20 -12.74 5.55
C VAL A 281 -3.48 -11.24 5.51
N PHE A 282 -4.69 -10.85 5.08
CA PHE A 282 -5.08 -9.44 5.00
C PHE A 282 -5.23 -8.78 6.37
N ASP A 283 -5.73 -9.50 7.38
CA ASP A 283 -5.79 -9.00 8.75
C ASP A 283 -4.38 -8.64 9.25
N ASP A 284 -3.37 -9.48 8.98
CA ASP A 284 -1.97 -9.26 9.35
C ASP A 284 -1.35 -8.10 8.57
N LEU A 285 -1.53 -8.07 7.24
CA LEU A 285 -1.02 -7.02 6.33
C LEU A 285 -1.57 -5.63 6.60
N PHE A 286 -2.80 -5.52 7.11
CA PHE A 286 -3.43 -4.26 7.44
C PHE A 286 -3.28 -3.89 8.91
N ASP A 287 -2.59 -4.72 9.72
CA ASP A 287 -2.38 -4.41 11.13
C ASP A 287 -1.14 -3.55 11.38
N ALA A 288 -1.34 -2.46 12.14
CA ALA A 288 -0.29 -1.49 12.43
C ALA A 288 0.81 -2.06 13.35
N ASP A 289 0.49 -3.11 14.11
CA ASP A 289 1.43 -3.81 14.99
C ASP A 289 2.07 -5.04 14.30
N GLY A 290 1.64 -5.37 13.07
CA GLY A 290 2.06 -6.54 12.31
C GLY A 290 3.04 -6.21 11.19
N SER A 291 3.16 -7.14 10.24
CA SER A 291 3.96 -6.93 9.04
C SER A 291 3.13 -6.28 7.94
N GLU A 292 3.55 -5.12 7.46
CA GLU A 292 2.88 -4.34 6.43
C GLU A 292 3.69 -4.31 5.13
N ILE A 293 3.07 -3.85 4.04
CA ILE A 293 3.78 -3.57 2.80
C ILE A 293 4.34 -2.15 2.83
N TYR A 294 5.64 -2.06 2.58
CA TYR A 294 6.37 -0.81 2.45
C TYR A 294 6.99 -0.67 1.06
N VAL A 295 6.97 0.54 0.52
CA VAL A 295 7.63 0.93 -0.72
C VAL A 295 8.86 1.78 -0.36
N LYS A 296 9.99 1.11 -0.11
CA LYS A 296 11.22 1.71 0.45
C LYS A 296 12.25 2.04 -0.65
N PRO A 297 13.07 3.09 -0.51
CA PRO A 297 14.13 3.42 -1.48
C PRO A 297 15.04 2.22 -1.79
N ALA A 298 15.35 2.00 -3.07
CA ALA A 298 16.22 0.88 -3.47
C ALA A 298 17.64 0.97 -2.91
N SER A 299 18.10 2.19 -2.61
CA SER A 299 19.38 2.46 -1.94
C SER A 299 19.50 1.82 -0.55
N GLN A 300 18.39 1.46 0.09
CA GLN A 300 18.40 0.75 1.38
C GLN A 300 18.74 -0.74 1.27
N PHE A 301 18.72 -1.31 0.06
CA PHE A 301 18.91 -2.74 -0.16
C PHE A 301 20.10 -3.03 -1.08
N ILE A 302 20.28 -2.21 -2.11
CA ILE A 302 21.26 -2.48 -3.15
C ILE A 302 22.04 -1.22 -3.55
N GLN A 303 23.21 -1.42 -4.15
CA GLN A 303 23.95 -0.38 -4.82
C GLN A 303 23.24 0.01 -6.11
N LEU A 304 22.98 1.31 -6.26
CA LEU A 304 22.31 1.88 -7.42
C LEU A 304 23.23 1.95 -8.65
N GLY A 305 22.62 2.03 -9.84
CA GLY A 305 23.31 2.24 -11.11
C GLY A 305 24.01 1.01 -11.71
N ILE A 306 23.91 -0.14 -11.05
CA ILE A 306 24.44 -1.42 -11.53
C ILE A 306 23.31 -2.41 -11.79
N ASP A 307 23.57 -3.40 -12.66
CA ASP A 307 22.62 -4.47 -12.94
C ASP A 307 22.61 -5.48 -11.78
N VAL A 308 21.46 -5.63 -11.11
CA VAL A 308 21.23 -6.59 -10.02
C VAL A 308 20.06 -7.48 -10.37
N ASP A 309 20.09 -8.74 -9.92
CA ASP A 309 18.91 -9.62 -10.01
C ASP A 309 18.06 -9.52 -8.75
N PHE A 310 16.80 -9.94 -8.85
CA PHE A 310 15.92 -9.90 -7.70
C PHE A 310 16.31 -10.93 -6.64
N TYR A 311 17.03 -12.01 -6.97
CA TYR A 311 17.63 -12.89 -5.95
C TYR A 311 18.53 -12.11 -4.98
N THR A 312 19.37 -11.21 -5.49
CA THR A 312 20.23 -10.34 -4.67
C THR A 312 19.39 -9.38 -3.83
N VAL A 313 18.30 -8.84 -4.38
CA VAL A 313 17.35 -7.98 -3.64
C VAL A 313 16.67 -8.75 -2.51
N THR A 314 16.14 -9.95 -2.80
CA THR A 314 15.51 -10.84 -1.81
C THR A 314 16.47 -11.20 -0.69
N GLU A 315 17.71 -11.57 -1.01
CA GLU A 315 18.73 -11.85 0.02
C GLU A 315 19.06 -10.61 0.85
N SER A 316 19.16 -9.43 0.23
CA SER A 316 19.40 -8.17 0.95
C SER A 316 18.27 -7.82 1.91
N ALA A 317 17.02 -7.95 1.47
CA ALA A 317 15.84 -7.74 2.32
C ALA A 317 15.78 -8.77 3.46
N ALA A 318 16.05 -10.04 3.17
CA ALA A 318 16.04 -11.11 4.17
C ALA A 318 17.10 -10.89 5.27
N ARG A 319 18.28 -10.35 4.95
CA ARG A 319 19.30 -9.96 5.96
C ARG A 319 18.81 -8.88 6.93
N GLN A 320 17.77 -8.15 6.54
CA GLN A 320 17.16 -7.08 7.32
C GLN A 320 15.81 -7.50 7.92
N ASN A 321 15.47 -8.80 7.93
CA ASN A 321 14.17 -9.35 8.35
C ASN A 321 12.97 -8.80 7.58
N GLN A 322 13.15 -8.61 6.27
CA GLN A 322 12.11 -8.13 5.36
C GLN A 322 11.96 -9.10 4.20
N VAL A 323 10.76 -9.18 3.63
CA VAL A 323 10.47 -10.01 2.46
C VAL A 323 10.28 -9.11 1.25
N ALA A 324 11.20 -9.14 0.29
CA ALA A 324 11.02 -8.43 -0.97
C ALA A 324 10.01 -9.15 -1.86
N ILE A 325 8.94 -8.46 -2.23
CA ILE A 325 7.86 -9.00 -3.08
C ILE A 325 7.77 -8.29 -4.44
N GLY A 326 8.46 -7.17 -4.62
CA GLY A 326 8.43 -6.43 -5.87
C GLY A 326 9.33 -5.20 -5.89
N TYR A 327 9.15 -4.35 -6.89
CA TYR A 327 9.80 -3.06 -7.01
C TYR A 327 8.94 -2.02 -7.74
N LYS A 328 9.34 -0.75 -7.64
CA LYS A 328 8.74 0.36 -8.36
C LYS A 328 9.80 1.14 -9.14
N ILE A 329 9.62 1.28 -10.45
CA ILE A 329 10.45 2.08 -11.35
C ILE A 329 9.84 3.46 -11.54
N HIS A 330 10.48 4.49 -10.99
CA HIS A 330 9.99 5.86 -11.01
C HIS A 330 9.86 6.43 -12.43
N ALA A 331 10.73 6.05 -13.36
CA ALA A 331 10.65 6.53 -14.74
C ALA A 331 9.34 6.14 -15.46
N LEU A 332 8.65 5.10 -14.97
CA LEU A 332 7.40 4.58 -15.52
C LEU A 332 6.17 5.04 -14.71
N GLN A 333 6.33 5.96 -13.76
CA GLN A 333 5.27 6.42 -12.85
C GLN A 333 4.12 7.21 -13.51
N HIS A 334 4.05 7.28 -14.83
CA HIS A 334 2.93 7.91 -15.55
C HIS A 334 2.44 7.02 -16.69
N ASP A 335 2.90 5.76 -16.73
CA ASP A 335 2.58 4.78 -17.77
C ASP A 335 1.68 3.70 -17.15
N SER A 336 0.37 3.83 -17.39
CA SER A 336 -0.64 2.88 -16.89
C SER A 336 -0.48 1.49 -17.46
N ASP A 337 -0.05 1.38 -18.72
CA ASP A 337 0.16 0.09 -19.41
C ASP A 337 1.34 -0.69 -18.83
N LYS A 338 2.19 -0.02 -18.05
CA LYS A 338 3.32 -0.59 -17.30
C LYS A 338 3.06 -0.68 -15.81
N GLY A 339 1.80 -0.72 -15.38
CA GLY A 339 1.44 -0.80 -13.97
C GLY A 339 2.02 0.37 -13.17
N TYR A 340 2.23 1.52 -13.83
CA TYR A 340 2.83 2.70 -13.21
C TYR A 340 4.24 2.47 -12.65
N GLY A 341 4.95 1.52 -13.26
CA GLY A 341 6.28 1.07 -12.86
C GLY A 341 6.30 0.14 -11.66
N VAL A 342 5.14 -0.20 -11.08
CA VAL A 342 5.02 -1.19 -10.01
C VAL A 342 5.03 -2.58 -10.62
N VAL A 343 5.91 -3.44 -10.10
CA VAL A 343 6.00 -4.86 -10.47
C VAL A 343 5.97 -5.67 -9.18
N VAL A 344 4.98 -6.53 -9.04
CA VAL A 344 4.85 -7.52 -7.97
C VAL A 344 5.23 -8.88 -8.53
N ASP A 345 5.87 -9.71 -7.70
CA ASP A 345 6.41 -11.03 -8.08
C ASP A 345 7.31 -11.02 -9.34
N PRO A 346 8.40 -10.24 -9.34
CA PRO A 346 9.30 -10.21 -10.47
C PRO A 346 10.07 -11.52 -10.61
N LYS A 347 10.24 -11.99 -11.85
CA LYS A 347 11.12 -13.11 -12.17
C LYS A 347 12.52 -12.86 -11.63
N LYS A 348 12.97 -13.70 -10.69
CA LYS A 348 14.15 -13.36 -9.88
C LYS A 348 15.47 -13.30 -10.61
N THR A 349 15.56 -13.88 -11.81
CA THR A 349 16.76 -13.82 -12.65
C THR A 349 16.86 -12.58 -13.51
N GLU A 350 15.77 -11.85 -13.69
CA GLU A 350 15.79 -10.63 -14.49
C GLU A 350 16.67 -9.57 -13.85
N LYS A 351 17.46 -8.90 -14.70
CA LYS A 351 18.40 -7.87 -14.26
C LYS A 351 17.73 -6.52 -14.33
N ILE A 352 17.85 -5.78 -13.24
CA ILE A 352 17.25 -4.46 -13.07
C ILE A 352 18.35 -3.50 -12.64
N LYS A 353 18.28 -2.27 -13.18
CA LYS A 353 19.20 -1.19 -12.86
C LYS A 353 18.45 -0.09 -12.13
N PHE A 354 18.48 -0.15 -10.81
CA PHE A 354 17.79 0.83 -9.97
C PHE A 354 18.51 2.19 -9.94
N THR A 355 17.71 3.24 -9.93
CA THR A 355 18.10 4.64 -9.76
C THR A 355 17.77 5.14 -8.35
N GLU A 356 18.20 6.35 -8.01
CA GLU A 356 17.94 7.02 -6.72
C GLU A 356 16.45 7.12 -6.37
N LYS A 357 15.58 7.17 -7.38
CA LYS A 357 14.14 7.35 -7.20
C LYS A 357 13.35 6.04 -7.21
N ASP A 358 13.99 4.94 -7.59
CA ASP A 358 13.34 3.64 -7.64
C ASP A 358 13.26 3.03 -6.24
N LYS A 359 12.28 2.16 -6.05
CA LYS A 359 11.93 1.62 -4.74
C LYS A 359 11.78 0.10 -4.79
N ILE A 360 12.02 -0.56 -3.66
CA ILE A 360 11.75 -1.99 -3.46
C ILE A 360 10.46 -2.09 -2.62
N ILE A 361 9.58 -3.00 -3.03
CA ILE A 361 8.36 -3.33 -2.33
C ILE A 361 8.69 -4.50 -1.40
N VAL A 362 8.57 -4.25 -0.10
CA VAL A 362 8.90 -5.21 0.94
C VAL A 362 7.76 -5.38 1.92
N ILE A 363 7.65 -6.56 2.49
CA ILE A 363 6.86 -6.81 3.68
C ILE A 363 7.81 -6.73 4.88
N ALA A 364 7.46 -5.91 5.86
CA ALA A 364 8.30 -5.66 7.02
C ALA A 364 7.46 -5.25 8.24
N GLU A 365 8.03 -5.35 9.43
CA GLU A 365 7.55 -4.62 10.62
C GLU A 365 8.13 -3.18 10.60
N ASP A 366 7.44 -2.23 11.23
CA ASP A 366 7.81 -0.79 11.28
C ASP A 366 9.07 -0.46 12.10
#